data_AF-A0A0U1NL70-F1
#
_entry.id   AF-A0A0U1NL70-F1
#
_cell.length_a   1.000
_cell.length_b   1.000
_cell.length_c   1.000
_cell.angle_alpha   90.00
_cell.angle_beta   90.00
_cell.angle_gamma   90.00
#
_symmetry.space_group_name_H-M   'P 1'
#
loop_
_entity.id
_entity.type
_entity.pdbx_description
1 polymer ?
#
loop_
_entity_poly.entity_id
_entity_poly.type
_entity_poly.pdbx_seq_one_letter_code
_entity_poly.pdbx_strand_id
1 'polypeptide(L)'
;MGPLRRGLISTAILLGTAPLAAYAQTSVCSSLRPNWDAGTTATAVDELVALMSTPPSLILLVATALVVRLRHQWGALVVVLAWTVWMSTLTLGTPAPLTLQAMAEGCIGSSSLFITTVIALCVATILYTTRGAKNPPTTEK
;
A
#
# COMPACT_ATOMS: atom_id res chain seq x y z
N MET A 1 -25.23 0.70 -22.10
CA MET A 1 -24.44 1.88 -21.68
C MET A 1 -25.36 2.84 -20.95
N GLY A 2 -24.94 3.36 -19.79
CA GLY A 2 -25.74 4.29 -18.98
C GLY A 2 -25.16 4.46 -17.56
N PRO A 3 -24.36 5.51 -17.28
CA PRO A 3 -23.46 5.62 -16.15
C PRO A 3 -24.12 6.35 -14.95
N LEU A 4 -25.04 5.69 -14.25
CA LEU A 4 -25.75 6.33 -13.11
C LEU A 4 -25.24 5.94 -11.72
N ARG A 5 -24.32 4.96 -11.63
CA ARG A 5 -23.68 4.59 -10.34
C ARG A 5 -22.46 5.44 -9.96
N ARG A 6 -22.00 6.32 -10.86
CA ARG A 6 -20.76 7.10 -10.65
C ARG A 6 -20.98 8.44 -9.95
N GLY A 7 -22.22 8.92 -9.85
CA GLY A 7 -22.55 10.23 -9.26
C GLY A 7 -22.61 10.28 -7.73
N LEU A 8 -22.85 9.14 -7.07
CA LEU A 8 -23.05 9.10 -5.60
C LEU A 8 -21.74 9.07 -4.79
N ILE A 9 -20.59 8.85 -5.43
CA ILE A 9 -19.28 8.85 -4.75
C ILE A 9 -18.68 10.28 -4.73
N SER A 10 -19.19 11.19 -5.55
CA SER A 10 -18.63 12.54 -5.70
C SER A 10 -19.16 13.56 -4.69
N THR A 11 -20.29 13.29 -4.01
CA THR A 11 -20.92 14.27 -3.12
C THR A 11 -20.50 14.15 -1.65
N ALA A 12 -19.76 13.10 -1.27
CA ALA A 12 -19.24 12.95 0.10
C ALA A 12 -17.95 13.76 0.36
N ILE A 13 -17.38 14.39 -0.67
CA ILE A 13 -16.06 15.04 -0.63
C ILE A 13 -16.12 16.54 -0.25
N LEU A 14 -17.31 17.15 -0.17
CA LEU A 14 -17.42 18.63 -0.21
C LEU A 14 -17.93 19.36 1.03
N LEU A 15 -18.19 18.71 2.18
CA LEU A 15 -18.73 19.42 3.37
C LEU A 15 -18.08 19.04 4.70
N GLY A 16 -16.88 19.59 4.95
CA GLY A 16 -16.25 19.63 6.28
C GLY A 16 -14.90 20.36 6.27
N THR A 17 -14.84 21.63 5.86
CA THR A 17 -14.63 22.79 6.76
C THR A 17 -13.42 22.63 7.70
N ALA A 18 -12.21 22.97 7.26
CA ALA A 18 -11.54 24.28 7.44
C ALA A 18 -10.73 24.41 8.78
N PRO A 19 -9.77 25.34 8.91
CA PRO A 19 -8.46 25.36 8.27
C PRO A 19 -7.36 25.47 9.35
N LEU A 20 -6.53 24.43 9.48
CA LEU A 20 -5.26 24.53 10.20
C LEU A 20 -4.05 24.50 9.22
N ALA A 21 -4.32 24.82 7.96
CA ALA A 21 -3.38 24.82 6.84
C ALA A 21 -2.32 25.94 6.89
N ALA A 22 -2.38 26.86 7.86
CA ALA A 22 -1.54 28.06 7.88
C ALA A 22 -0.17 27.88 8.56
N TYR A 23 0.14 26.69 9.09
CA TYR A 23 1.42 26.44 9.75
C TYR A 23 2.27 25.32 9.09
N ALA A 24 1.82 24.75 7.97
CA ALA A 24 2.51 23.65 7.29
C ALA A 24 3.61 24.10 6.29
N GLN A 25 4.02 25.38 6.30
CA GLN A 25 5.10 25.89 5.44
C GLN A 25 6.50 25.85 6.09
N THR A 26 6.67 25.22 7.26
CA THR A 26 7.96 25.19 7.96
C THR A 26 8.80 23.97 7.56
N SER A 27 9.71 24.20 6.62
CA SER A 27 11.00 23.52 6.34
C SER A 27 11.11 22.01 6.04
N VAL A 28 10.30 21.11 6.58
CA VAL A 28 10.47 19.65 6.38
C VAL A 28 9.64 19.14 5.20
N CYS A 29 8.35 19.50 5.14
CA CYS A 29 7.44 19.12 4.05
C CYS A 29 7.91 19.54 2.66
N SER A 30 8.44 20.77 2.53
CA SER A 30 8.96 21.30 1.27
C SER A 30 10.20 20.56 0.78
N SER A 31 10.95 19.91 1.69
CA SER A 31 12.09 19.07 1.33
C SER A 31 11.67 17.65 0.91
N LEU A 32 10.58 17.11 1.49
CA LEU A 32 10.09 15.75 1.20
C LEU A 32 9.12 15.69 0.00
N ARG A 33 8.29 16.71 -0.19
CA ARG A 33 7.28 16.80 -1.27
C ARG A 33 7.27 18.23 -1.86
N PRO A 34 8.15 18.53 -2.83
CA PRO A 34 8.29 19.89 -3.37
C PRO A 34 7.05 20.42 -4.14
N ASN A 35 6.12 19.55 -4.54
CA ASN A 35 4.87 19.90 -5.22
C ASN A 35 3.62 19.71 -4.33
N TRP A 36 3.78 19.75 -3.00
CA TRP A 36 2.66 19.60 -2.07
C TRP A 36 1.87 20.91 -1.93
N ASP A 37 0.56 20.87 -2.21
CA ASP A 37 -0.35 21.99 -1.95
C ASP A 37 -0.63 22.09 -0.44
N ALA A 38 -0.09 23.13 0.19
CA ALA A 38 -0.27 23.44 1.59
C ALA A 38 -1.78 23.54 1.92
N GLY A 39 -2.26 22.65 2.81
CA GLY A 39 -3.65 22.61 3.25
C GLY A 39 -4.46 21.40 2.83
N THR A 40 -3.88 20.48 2.05
CA THR A 40 -4.41 19.13 1.89
C THR A 40 -3.82 18.23 2.96
N THR A 41 -4.64 17.41 3.64
CA THR A 41 -4.13 16.33 4.51
C THR A 41 -3.78 15.14 3.64
N ALA A 42 -2.58 14.56 3.78
CA ALA A 42 -2.24 13.32 3.09
C ALA A 42 -3.21 12.22 3.50
N THR A 43 -4.09 11.85 2.57
CA THR A 43 -5.02 10.75 2.83
C THR A 43 -4.25 9.44 2.79
N ALA A 44 -4.68 8.47 3.60
CA ALA A 44 -4.05 7.15 3.60
C ALA A 44 -4.18 6.43 2.25
N VAL A 45 -5.12 6.85 1.39
CA VAL A 45 -5.29 6.34 0.03
C VAL A 45 -4.26 6.94 -0.93
N ASP A 46 -3.94 8.23 -0.80
CA ASP A 46 -2.89 8.85 -1.63
C ASP A 46 -1.53 8.24 -1.33
N GLU A 47 -1.24 7.98 -0.05
CA GLU A 47 -0.02 7.28 0.38
C GLU A 47 0.00 5.83 -0.13
N LEU A 48 -1.14 5.12 -0.10
CA LEU A 48 -1.27 3.79 -0.67
C LEU A 48 -0.95 3.78 -2.17
N VAL A 49 -1.54 4.69 -2.94
CA VAL A 49 -1.34 4.76 -4.39
C VAL A 49 0.10 5.16 -4.71
N ALA A 50 0.66 6.13 -4.00
CA ALA A 50 2.04 6.55 -4.16
C ALA A 50 2.99 5.36 -3.90
N LEU A 51 2.82 4.66 -2.78
CA LEU A 51 3.64 3.49 -2.43
C LEU A 51 3.45 2.34 -3.42
N MET A 52 2.23 2.07 -3.88
CA MET A 52 1.96 1.02 -4.88
C MET A 52 2.52 1.35 -6.26
N SER A 53 2.62 2.63 -6.61
CA SER A 53 3.21 3.10 -7.87
C SER A 53 4.74 3.06 -7.87
N THR A 54 5.37 2.74 -6.73
CA THR A 54 6.83 2.62 -6.67
C THR A 54 7.33 1.44 -7.53
N PRO A 55 8.46 1.58 -8.24
CA PRO A 55 9.04 0.50 -9.05
C PRO A 55 9.15 -0.87 -8.33
N PRO A 56 9.63 -0.97 -7.08
CA PRO A 56 9.70 -2.26 -6.38
C PRO A 56 8.32 -2.87 -6.12
N SER A 57 7.32 -2.07 -5.76
CA SER A 57 5.95 -2.58 -5.52
C SER A 57 5.33 -3.11 -6.81
N LEU A 58 5.53 -2.44 -7.94
CA LEU A 58 5.06 -2.92 -9.25
C LEU A 58 5.70 -4.26 -9.64
N ILE A 59 7.02 -4.41 -9.45
CA ILE A 59 7.73 -5.66 -9.71
C ILE A 59 7.17 -6.78 -8.82
N LEU A 60 6.97 -6.51 -7.54
CA LEU A 60 6.43 -7.48 -6.58
C LEU A 60 4.98 -7.87 -6.89
N LEU A 61 4.15 -6.95 -7.38
CA LEU A 61 2.79 -7.26 -7.84
C LEU A 61 2.80 -8.19 -9.05
N VAL A 62 3.65 -7.94 -10.04
CA VAL A 62 3.83 -8.82 -11.21
C VAL A 62 4.33 -10.19 -10.78
N ALA A 63 5.32 -10.25 -9.88
CA ALA A 63 5.83 -11.50 -9.34
C ALA A 63 4.74 -12.28 -8.57
N THR A 64 3.93 -11.60 -7.77
CA THR A 64 2.80 -12.20 -7.06
C THR A 64 1.80 -12.80 -8.05
N ALA A 65 1.42 -12.05 -9.08
CA ALA A 65 0.51 -12.53 -10.12
C ALA A 65 1.06 -13.76 -10.86
N LEU A 66 2.36 -13.77 -11.17
CA LEU A 66 3.02 -14.89 -11.83
C LEU A 66 3.02 -16.14 -10.94
N VAL A 67 3.38 -16.00 -9.67
CA VAL A 67 3.39 -17.09 -8.70
C VAL A 67 2.01 -17.68 -8.47
N VAL A 68 0.98 -16.81 -8.35
CA VAL A 68 -0.41 -17.24 -8.24
C VAL A 68 -0.82 -18.00 -9.51
N ARG A 69 -0.49 -17.49 -10.70
CA ARG A 69 -0.83 -18.15 -11.98
C ARG A 69 -0.15 -19.50 -12.15
N LEU A 70 1.11 -19.64 -11.74
CA LEU A 70 1.89 -20.87 -11.82
C LEU A 70 1.64 -21.83 -10.64
N ARG A 71 0.91 -21.36 -9.60
CA ARG A 71 0.69 -22.06 -8.32
C ARG A 71 1.97 -22.60 -7.68
N HIS A 72 3.09 -21.90 -7.86
CA HIS A 72 4.41 -22.37 -7.43
C HIS A 72 4.65 -22.10 -5.95
N GLN A 73 4.67 -23.14 -5.11
CA GLN A 73 4.75 -23.00 -3.64
C GLN A 73 6.03 -22.29 -3.17
N TRP A 74 7.19 -22.69 -3.68
CA TRP A 74 8.47 -22.04 -3.36
C TRP A 74 8.52 -20.60 -3.85
N GLY A 75 7.82 -20.30 -4.96
CA GLY A 75 7.72 -18.95 -5.49
C GLY A 75 6.92 -18.05 -4.56
N ALA A 76 5.86 -18.58 -3.93
CA ALA A 76 5.05 -17.84 -2.96
C ALA A 76 5.86 -17.46 -1.73
N LEU A 77 6.70 -18.38 -1.23
CA LEU A 77 7.58 -18.09 -0.09
C LEU A 77 8.55 -16.95 -0.42
N VAL A 78 9.23 -17.02 -1.57
CA VAL A 78 10.17 -15.96 -1.99
C VAL A 78 9.46 -14.61 -2.15
N VAL A 79 8.28 -14.58 -2.77
CA VAL A 79 7.53 -13.34 -2.97
C VAL A 79 7.05 -12.74 -1.65
N VAL A 80 6.56 -13.55 -0.72
CA VAL A 80 6.14 -13.07 0.61
C VAL A 80 7.34 -12.50 1.36
N LEU A 81 8.49 -13.18 1.35
CA LEU A 81 9.72 -12.65 1.95
C LEU A 81 10.12 -11.32 1.30
N ALA A 82 10.06 -11.22 -0.02
CA ALA A 82 10.40 -9.98 -0.72
C ALA A 82 9.46 -8.81 -0.35
N TRP A 83 8.15 -9.07 -0.20
CA TRP A 83 7.21 -8.08 0.34
C TRP A 83 7.54 -7.66 1.78
N THR A 84 7.92 -8.61 2.66
CA THR A 84 8.30 -8.28 4.05
C THR A 84 9.58 -7.47 4.15
N VAL A 85 10.58 -7.76 3.31
CA VAL A 85 11.83 -6.98 3.22
C VAL A 85 11.51 -5.56 2.75
N TRP A 86 10.70 -5.43 1.70
CA TRP A 86 10.26 -4.12 1.21
C TRP A 86 9.55 -3.30 2.30
N MET A 87 8.57 -3.88 3.01
CA MET A 87 7.94 -3.20 4.14
C MET A 87 8.92 -2.78 5.23
N SER A 88 9.87 -3.65 5.56
CA SER A 88 10.89 -3.34 6.58
C SER A 88 11.75 -2.14 6.19
N THR A 89 12.06 -1.99 4.90
CA THR A 89 12.79 -0.79 4.44
C THR A 89 11.98 0.49 4.59
N LEU A 90 10.65 0.42 4.44
CA LEU A 90 9.75 1.56 4.62
C LEU A 90 9.61 1.96 6.10
N THR A 91 9.65 1.01 7.02
CA THR A 91 9.51 1.28 8.47
C THR A 91 10.82 1.69 9.12
N LEU A 92 11.95 1.13 8.67
CA LEU A 92 13.27 1.37 9.26
C LEU A 92 14.07 2.48 8.54
N GLY A 93 13.70 2.82 7.31
CA GLY A 93 14.45 3.77 6.47
C GLY A 93 14.26 5.25 6.84
N THR A 94 13.25 5.58 7.65
CA THR A 94 12.97 6.96 8.06
C THR A 94 13.45 7.21 9.49
N PRO A 95 14.35 8.20 9.73
CA PRO A 95 14.81 8.49 11.08
C PRO A 95 13.65 9.04 11.94
N ALA A 96 13.49 8.45 13.14
CA ALA A 96 12.41 8.74 14.10
C ALA A 96 12.11 10.23 14.39
N PRO A 97 13.10 11.16 14.49
CA PRO A 97 12.77 12.56 14.75
C PRO A 97 12.10 13.26 13.55
N LEU A 98 12.38 12.83 12.32
CA LEU A 98 11.78 13.43 11.12
C LEU A 98 10.33 12.96 10.91
N THR A 99 10.04 11.70 11.25
CA THR A 99 8.67 11.16 11.12
C THR A 99 7.71 11.72 12.15
N LEU A 100 8.17 11.93 13.39
CA LEU A 100 7.34 12.52 14.45
C LEU A 100 6.96 13.97 14.11
N GLN A 101 7.92 14.75 13.60
CA GLN A 101 7.70 16.14 13.19
C GLN A 101 6.79 16.22 11.95
N ALA A 102 7.03 15.38 10.93
CA ALA A 102 6.22 15.36 9.71
C ALA A 102 4.79 14.80 9.91
N MET A 103 4.58 13.94 10.92
CA MET A 103 3.24 13.50 11.33
C MET A 103 2.52 14.56 12.16
N ALA A 104 3.23 15.35 12.98
CA ALA A 104 2.66 16.51 13.66
C ALA A 104 2.21 17.60 12.68
N GLU A 105 2.92 17.72 11.54
CA GLU A 105 2.58 18.64 10.44
C GLU A 105 1.51 18.10 9.48
N GLY A 106 1.06 16.84 9.63
CA GLY A 106 0.03 16.23 8.78
C GLY A 106 0.48 15.89 7.36
N CYS A 107 1.79 15.90 7.12
CA CYS A 107 2.44 15.79 5.82
C CYS A 107 2.68 14.34 5.38
N ILE A 108 2.79 13.44 6.37
CA ILE A 108 2.88 11.99 6.18
C ILE A 108 1.57 11.38 6.68
N GLY A 109 0.78 10.84 5.75
CA GLY A 109 -0.36 10.00 6.10
C GLY A 109 0.09 8.65 6.65
N SER A 110 -0.78 7.95 7.38
CA SER A 110 -0.41 6.63 7.91
C SER A 110 -0.24 5.61 6.76
N SER A 111 0.95 5.02 6.61
CA SER A 111 1.23 3.90 5.69
C SER A 111 0.51 2.59 6.03
N SER A 112 -0.36 2.61 7.05
CA SER A 112 -1.12 1.45 7.54
C SER A 112 -2.01 0.82 6.46
N LEU A 113 -2.62 1.61 5.57
CA LEU A 113 -3.44 1.08 4.46
C LEU A 113 -2.61 0.27 3.46
N PHE A 114 -1.38 0.72 3.16
CA PHE A 114 -0.46 -0.04 2.32
C PHE A 114 -0.07 -1.37 2.97
N ILE A 115 0.35 -1.32 4.24
CA ILE A 115 0.78 -2.50 4.98
C ILE A 115 -0.35 -3.52 5.10
N THR A 116 -1.55 -3.10 5.50
CA THR A 116 -2.72 -3.99 5.62
C THR A 116 -3.12 -4.62 4.28
N THR A 117 -3.08 -3.84 3.19
CA THR A 117 -3.36 -4.35 1.83
C THR A 117 -2.38 -5.43 1.42
N VAL A 118 -1.08 -5.21 1.64
CA VAL A 118 -0.05 -6.19 1.27
C VAL A 118 -0.07 -7.41 2.19
N ILE A 119 -0.38 -7.27 3.47
CA ILE A 119 -0.60 -8.42 4.37
C ILE A 119 -1.75 -9.28 3.83
N ALA A 120 -2.88 -8.66 3.46
CA ALA A 120 -4.02 -9.37 2.88
C ALA A 120 -3.64 -10.07 1.56
N LEU A 121 -2.85 -9.41 0.71
CA LEU A 121 -2.29 -10.00 -0.51
C LEU A 121 -1.45 -11.23 -0.20
N CYS A 122 -0.49 -11.14 0.74
CA CYS A 122 0.38 -12.25 1.12
C CYS A 122 -0.43 -13.46 1.63
N VAL A 123 -1.42 -13.24 2.50
CA VAL A 123 -2.30 -14.29 3.00
C VAL A 123 -3.07 -14.94 1.85
N ALA A 124 -3.62 -14.15 0.93
CA ALA A 124 -4.32 -14.67 -0.25
C ALA A 124 -3.40 -15.54 -1.12
N THR A 125 -2.16 -15.10 -1.36
CA THR A 125 -1.15 -15.86 -2.12
C THR A 125 -0.86 -17.22 -1.49
N ILE A 126 -0.66 -17.26 -0.16
CA ILE A 126 -0.39 -18.49 0.58
C ILE A 126 -1.59 -19.44 0.51
N LEU A 127 -2.80 -18.95 0.80
CA LEU A 127 -4.01 -19.77 0.77
C LEU A 127 -4.30 -20.33 -0.63
N TYR A 128 -4.03 -19.54 -1.67
CA TYR A 128 -4.27 -19.96 -3.06
C TYR A 128 -3.27 -21.02 -3.54
N THR A 129 -1.99 -20.88 -3.16
CA THR A 129 -0.90 -21.78 -3.60
C THR A 129 -0.87 -23.09 -2.81
N THR A 130 -1.27 -23.08 -1.54
CA THR A 130 -1.37 -24.30 -0.71
C THR A 130 -2.60 -25.16 -1.06
N ARG A 131 -3.71 -24.55 -1.52
CA ARG A 131 -4.92 -25.28 -1.94
C ARG A 131 -4.73 -26.24 -3.12
N GLY A 132 -3.70 -26.06 -3.96
CA GLY A 132 -3.44 -26.92 -5.12
C GLY A 132 -2.81 -28.28 -4.82
N ALA A 133 -2.27 -28.50 -3.61
CA ALA A 133 -1.50 -29.70 -3.26
C ALA A 133 -2.35 -30.89 -2.77
N LYS A 134 -3.67 -30.75 -2.65
CA LYS A 134 -4.57 -31.81 -2.20
C LYS A 134 -5.13 -32.63 -3.37
N ASN A 135 -4.29 -33.39 -4.06
CA ASN A 135 -4.74 -34.56 -4.82
C ASN A 135 -3.75 -35.71 -4.52
N PRO A 136 -4.03 -36.59 -3.54
CA PRO A 136 -3.19 -37.77 -3.34
C PRO A 136 -3.34 -38.71 -4.56
N PRO A 137 -2.25 -39.35 -5.03
CA PRO A 137 -2.37 -40.41 -6.02
C PRO A 137 -3.22 -41.54 -5.42
N THR A 138 -4.30 -41.90 -6.10
CA THR A 138 -5.04 -43.13 -5.82
C THR A 138 -4.07 -44.28 -6.08
N THR A 139 -3.51 -44.85 -5.01
CA THR A 139 -2.82 -46.14 -5.08
C THR A 139 -3.87 -47.20 -5.41
N GLU A 140 -4.05 -47.46 -6.70
CA GLU A 140 -4.68 -48.67 -7.20
C GLU A 140 -3.77 -49.85 -6.81
N LYS A 141 -4.36 -50.84 -6.15
CA LYS A 141 -3.70 -51.96 -5.48
C LYS A 141 -3.57 -53.15 -6.40
#